data_AF-A0AAV0HL69-F1
#
_entry.id   AF-A0AAV0HL69-F1
#
_cell.length_a   1.000
_cell.length_b   1.000
_cell.length_c   1.000
_cell.angle_alpha   90.00
_cell.angle_beta   90.00
_cell.angle_gamma   90.00
#
_symmetry.space_group_name_H-M   'P 1'
#
loop_
_entity.id
_entity.type
_entity.pdbx_description
1 polymer ?
#
loop_
_entity_poly.entity_id
_entity_poly.type
_entity_poly.pdbx_seq_one_letter_code
_entity_poly.pdbx_strand_id
1 'polypeptide(L)' 'KQVLLLQKWEYEVEPPHALITASAAGNRLYLFNVTANGLQWKRHYPELKKIADSFCVV' A
#
# COMPACT_ATOMS: atom_id res chain seq x y z
N LYS A 1 -27.90 -2.50 14.44
CA LYS A 1 -26.90 -1.44 14.17
C LYS A 1 -25.53 -1.99 14.55
N GLN A 2 -24.80 -2.54 13.59
CA GLN A 2 -23.51 -3.18 13.81
C GLN A 2 -22.43 -2.15 13.51
N VAL A 3 -21.69 -1.74 14.54
CA VAL A 3 -20.55 -0.83 14.40
C VAL A 3 -19.36 -1.70 14.00
N LEU A 4 -18.96 -1.63 12.73
CA LEU A 4 -17.72 -2.24 12.25
C LEU A 4 -16.58 -1.29 12.63
N LEU A 5 -15.82 -1.67 13.65
CA LEU A 5 -14.57 -1.00 14.02
C LEU A 5 -13.52 -1.30 12.95
N LEU A 6 -13.27 -0.35 12.05
CA LEU A 6 -12.08 -0.35 11.19
C LEU A 6 -10.87 -0.13 12.09
N GLN A 7 -10.13 -1.19 12.41
CA GLN A 7 -8.85 -1.04 13.10
C GLN A 7 -7.83 -0.47 12.13
N LYS A 8 -7.50 0.80 12.31
CA LYS A 8 -6.41 1.49 11.63
C LYS A 8 -5.11 1.15 12.35
N TRP A 9 -4.16 0.55 11.64
CA TRP A 9 -2.81 0.29 12.14
C TRP A 9 -1.93 1.47 11.72
N GLU A 10 -1.42 2.24 12.67
CA GLU A 10 -0.37 3.24 12.44
C GLU A 10 0.92 2.70 13.05
N TYR A 11 1.92 2.41 12.21
CA TYR A 11 3.26 1.99 12.61
C TYR A 11 4.21 3.16 12.32
N GLU A 12 4.79 3.72 13.38
CA GLU A 12 5.75 4.82 13.30
C GLU A 12 7.17 4.22 13.17
N VAL A 13 7.60 3.97 11.94
CA VAL A 13 9.01 3.76 11.59
C VAL A 13 9.48 4.98 10.82
N GLU A 14 10.61 5.56 11.24
CA GLU A 14 11.36 6.60 10.52
C GLU A 14 11.31 6.31 9.00
N PRO A 15 10.72 7.17 8.16
CA PRO A 15 9.93 6.67 7.04
C PRO A 15 10.71 6.55 5.71
N PRO A 16 10.94 5.32 5.20
CA PRO A 16 10.55 5.01 3.84
C PRO A 16 9.04 4.76 3.85
N HIS A 17 8.27 5.70 3.32
CA HIS A 17 6.84 5.48 3.14
C HIS A 17 6.64 4.35 2.12
N ALA A 18 5.75 3.41 2.43
CA ALA A 18 5.50 2.22 1.62
C ALA A 18 4.00 2.06 1.31
N LEU A 19 3.68 1.77 0.06
CA LEU A 19 2.37 1.26 -0.36
C LEU A 19 2.50 -0.23 -0.65
N ILE A 20 1.78 -1.05 0.12
CA ILE A 20 1.78 -2.51 -0.04
C ILE A 20 0.42 -2.92 -0.61
N THR A 21 0.43 -3.48 -1.82
CA THR A 21 -0.74 -4.09 -2.45
C THR A 21 -0.54 -5.60 -2.47
N ALA A 22 -1.50 -6.35 -1.92
CA ALA A 22 -1.47 -7.81 -1.90
C ALA A 22 -2.66 -8.38 -2.66
N SER A 23 -2.41 -9.41 -3.47
CA SER A 23 -3.45 -10.18 -4.16
C SER A 23 -3.15 -11.66 -4.07
N ALA A 24 -4.19 -12.47 -3.90
CA ALA A 24 -4.07 -13.93 -3.83
C ALA A 24 -4.81 -14.56 -5.01
N ALA A 25 -4.12 -15.39 -5.79
CA ALA A 25 -4.69 -16.10 -6.93
C ALA A 25 -4.09 -17.50 -7.04
N GLY A 26 -4.93 -18.51 -7.25
CA GLY A 26 -4.50 -19.90 -7.48
C GLY A 26 -3.55 -20.44 -6.40
N ASN A 27 -3.88 -20.21 -5.11
CA ASN A 27 -3.07 -20.62 -3.95
C ASN A 27 -1.67 -19.96 -3.88
N ARG A 28 -1.46 -18.86 -4.59
CA ARG A 28 -0.25 -18.04 -4.54
C ARG A 28 -0.59 -16.65 -4.04
N LEU A 29 0.21 -16.17 -3.09
CA LEU A 29 0.14 -14.81 -2.57
C LEU A 29 1.16 -13.95 -3.31
N TYR A 30 0.69 -12.89 -3.93
CA TYR A 30 1.51 -11.89 -4.58
C TYR A 30 1.50 -10.61 -3.76
N LEU A 31 2.69 -10.10 -3.44
CA LEU A 31 2.88 -8.82 -2.79
C LEU A 31 3.61 -7.87 -3.72
N PHE A 32 3.07 -6.66 -3.86
CA PHE A 32 3.66 -5.57 -4.57
C PHE A 32 3.90 -4.41 -3.60
N ASN A 33 5.14 -3.92 -3.56
CA ASN A 33 5.55 -2.88 -2.62
C ASN A 33 6.15 -1.70 -3.38
N VAL A 34 5.59 -0.51 -3.16
CA VAL A 34 6.13 0.76 -3.66
C VAL A 34 6.70 1.52 -2.48
N THR A 35 8.02 1.73 -2.46
CA THR A 35 8.69 2.48 -1.39
C THR A 35 9.19 3.82 -1.91
N ALA A 36 9.09 4.86 -1.09
CA ALA A 36 9.64 6.18 -1.38
C ALA A 36 10.07 6.90 -0.09
N ASN A 37 11.07 7.78 -0.19
CA ASN A 37 11.45 8.63 0.94
C ASN A 37 10.41 9.75 1.19
N GLY A 38 10.52 10.43 2.33
CA GLY A 38 9.58 11.49 2.73
C GLY A 38 9.34 12.59 1.68
N LEU A 39 10.39 13.03 0.98
CA LEU A 39 10.28 14.09 -0.03
C LEU A 39 9.56 13.59 -1.30
N GLN A 40 9.93 12.40 -1.77
CA GLN A 40 9.30 11.74 -2.91
C GLN A 40 7.84 11.43 -2.64
N TRP A 41 7.53 10.95 -1.44
CA TRP A 41 6.16 10.67 -1.02
C TRP A 41 5.30 11.92 -1.04
N LYS A 42 5.80 13.03 -0.48
CA LYS A 42 5.05 14.29 -0.47
C LYS A 42 4.84 14.87 -1.88
N ARG A 43 5.81 14.72 -2.78
CA ARG A 43 5.76 15.31 -4.13
C ARG A 43 5.02 14.44 -5.15
N HIS A 44 5.17 13.12 -5.05
CA HIS A 44 4.75 12.16 -6.07
C HIS A 44 3.73 11.14 -5.55
N TYR A 45 3.03 11.45 -4.45
CA TYR A 45 1.99 10.58 -3.93
C TYR A 45 0.97 10.13 -5.00
N PRO A 46 0.46 11.01 -5.89
CA PRO A 46 -0.50 10.60 -6.91
C PRO A 46 0.06 9.53 -7.86
N GLU A 47 1.32 9.67 -8.27
CA GLU A 47 2.00 8.73 -9.17
C GLU A 47 2.35 7.43 -8.45
N LEU A 48 2.86 7.50 -7.22
CA LEU A 48 3.14 6.32 -6.39
C LEU A 48 1.86 5.50 -6.16
N LYS A 49 0.75 6.19 -5.89
CA LYS A 49 -0.57 5.57 -5.77
C LYS A 49 -1.03 4.95 -7.08
N LYS A 50 -0.85 5.63 -8.22
CA LYS A 50 -1.17 5.08 -9.54
C LYS A 50 -0.38 3.79 -9.84
N ILE A 51 0.89 3.73 -9.45
CA ILE A 51 1.71 2.52 -9.57
C ILE A 51 1.13 1.39 -8.71
N ALA A 52 0.82 1.67 -7.45
CA ALA A 52 0.20 0.68 -6.54
C ALA A 52 -1.17 0.19 -7.05
N ASP A 53 -1.99 1.09 -7.58
CA ASP A 53 -3.32 0.79 -8.13
C ASP A 53 -3.26 0.03 -9.47
N SER A 54 -2.12 0.09 -10.18
CA SER A 54 -1.92 -0.63 -11.44
C SER A 54 -1.61 -2.11 -11.26
N PHE A 55 -1.33 -2.55 -10.03
CA PHE A 55 -1.03 -3.94 -9.74
C PHE A 55 -2.30 -4.81 -9.83
N CYS A 56 -2.35 -5.68 -10.83
CA CYS A 56 -3.37 -6.71 -10.96
C CYS A 56 -2.73 -8.08 -11.14
N VAL A 57 -3.43 -9.11 -10.67
CA VAL A 57 -3.08 -10.52 -10.89
C VAL A 57 -4.26 -11.13 -11.67
N VAL A 58 -3.97 -11.75 -12.81
CA VAL A 58 -4.95 -12.47 -13.66
C VAL A 58 -4.98 -13.94 -13.28
#